data_AF-A0A926JMZ7-F1
#
_entry.id   AF-A0A926JMZ7-F1
#
_cell.length_a   1.000
_cell.length_b   1.000
_cell.length_c   1.000
_cell.angle_alpha   90.00
_cell.angle_beta   90.00
_cell.angle_gamma   90.00
#
_symmetry.space_group_name_H-M   'P 1'
#
loop_
_entity.id
_entity.type
_entity.pdbx_description
1 polymer ?
#
loop_
_entity_poly.entity_id
_entity_poly.type
_entity_poly.pdbx_seq_one_letter_code
_entity_poly.pdbx_strand_id
1 'polypeptide(L)'
;MRITAAQRTENENRVRAAMDRLLRGEIPPGGKCDIKTLAGEAGVDRTAFYGVRPYANLRVEFERRLQALQQAGEIPDPREAQVARLKEEITNLKKRLSQSEQTIDELTDFRSQALARLAAQHEEIVRLREISAGTTRVSRLPAPRTTVIGTCS
;
A
#
# COMPACT_ATOMS: atom_id res chain seq x y z
N MET A 1 -40.57 35.44 7.64
CA MET A 1 -39.69 36.62 7.42
C MET A 1 -39.74 36.96 5.93
N ARG A 2 -40.38 38.07 5.53
CA ARG A 2 -40.43 38.52 4.13
C ARG A 2 -39.20 39.38 3.86
N ILE A 3 -38.21 38.80 3.19
CA ILE A 3 -37.04 39.51 2.68
C ILE A 3 -37.47 40.38 1.50
N THR A 4 -36.98 41.62 1.43
CA THR A 4 -37.26 42.51 0.30
C THR A 4 -36.56 41.98 -0.97
N ALA A 5 -37.02 42.41 -2.14
CA ALA A 5 -36.39 42.02 -3.40
C ALA A 5 -34.91 42.44 -3.46
N ALA A 6 -34.59 43.64 -2.98
CA ALA A 6 -33.21 44.13 -2.88
C ALA A 6 -32.34 43.25 -1.97
N GLN A 7 -32.83 42.90 -0.78
CA GLN A 7 -32.12 42.00 0.14
C GLN A 7 -31.92 40.60 -0.45
N ARG A 8 -32.90 40.09 -1.22
CA ARG A 8 -32.74 38.82 -1.93
C ARG A 8 -31.60 38.92 -2.94
N THR A 9 -31.59 39.94 -3.79
CA THR A 9 -30.53 40.13 -4.80
C THR A 9 -29.15 40.27 -4.15
N GLU A 10 -29.04 41.03 -3.06
CA GLU A 10 -27.78 41.16 -2.31
C GLU A 10 -27.30 39.81 -1.76
N ASN A 11 -28.21 39.03 -1.15
CA ASN A 11 -27.89 37.69 -0.66
C ASN A 11 -27.45 36.75 -1.79
N GLU A 12 -28.14 36.76 -2.93
CA GLU A 12 -27.74 35.96 -4.08
C GLU A 12 -26.34 36.33 -4.58
N ASN A 13 -26.01 37.63 -4.62
CA ASN A 13 -24.69 38.10 -5.01
C ASN A 13 -23.61 37.62 -4.02
N ARG A 14 -23.87 37.69 -2.71
CA ARG A 14 -22.97 37.14 -1.68
C ARG A 14 -22.79 35.62 -1.82
N VAL A 15 -23.87 34.90 -2.10
CA VAL A 15 -23.81 33.44 -2.36
C VAL A 15 -22.97 33.14 -3.59
N ARG A 16 -23.17 33.83 -4.72
CA ARG A 16 -22.37 33.61 -5.94
C ARG A 16 -20.89 33.94 -5.71
N ALA A 17 -20.58 35.03 -5.01
CA ALA A 17 -19.20 35.37 -4.67
C ALA A 17 -18.54 34.30 -3.77
N ALA A 18 -19.25 33.81 -2.75
CA ALA A 18 -18.77 32.72 -1.91
C ALA A 18 -18.60 31.41 -2.71
N MET A 19 -19.52 31.13 -3.64
CA MET A 19 -19.45 29.99 -4.56
C MET A 19 -18.15 30.00 -5.35
N ASP A 20 -17.84 31.12 -5.99
CA ASP A 20 -16.63 31.25 -6.82
C ASP A 20 -15.35 31.11 -5.99
N ARG A 21 -15.30 31.62 -4.75
CA ARG A 21 -14.15 31.43 -3.84
C ARG A 21 -13.96 29.96 -3.47
N LEU A 22 -15.04 29.28 -3.07
CA LEU A 22 -14.97 27.86 -2.69
C LEU A 22 -14.55 26.98 -3.87
N LEU A 23 -15.06 27.25 -5.07
CA LEU A 23 -14.70 26.51 -6.28
C LEU A 23 -13.25 26.74 -6.73
N ARG A 24 -12.62 27.86 -6.36
CA ARG A 24 -11.17 28.09 -6.54
C ARG A 24 -10.30 27.44 -5.47
N GLY A 25 -10.91 26.79 -4.47
CA GLY A 25 -10.20 26.18 -3.35
C GLY A 25 -9.82 27.14 -2.22
N GLU A 26 -10.37 28.36 -2.21
CA GLU A 26 -10.27 29.29 -1.08
C GLU A 26 -11.23 28.85 0.04
N ILE A 27 -10.94 27.69 0.64
CA ILE A 27 -11.78 27.09 1.67
C ILE A 27 -11.41 27.67 3.04
N PRO A 28 -12.37 28.21 3.81
CA PRO A 28 -12.10 28.74 5.15
C PRO A 28 -11.63 27.62 6.11
N PRO A 29 -10.82 27.94 7.14
CA PRO A 29 -10.34 26.96 8.10
C PRO A 29 -11.47 26.13 8.73
N GLY A 30 -11.36 24.81 8.66
CA GLY A 30 -12.37 23.88 9.19
C GLY A 30 -13.64 23.73 8.33
N GLY A 31 -13.86 24.58 7.31
CA GLY A 31 -14.92 24.43 6.31
C GLY A 31 -14.57 23.45 5.22
N LYS A 32 -15.51 23.03 4.37
CA LYS A 32 -15.33 22.15 3.19
C LYS A 32 -15.83 22.85 1.93
N CYS A 33 -15.51 22.34 0.75
CA CYS A 33 -16.18 22.76 -0.48
C CYS A 33 -17.62 22.20 -0.55
N ASP A 34 -18.48 22.57 0.41
CA ASP A 34 -19.84 22.08 0.57
C ASP A 34 -20.88 23.20 0.77
N ILE A 35 -22.17 22.83 0.72
CA ILE A 35 -23.29 23.77 0.90
C ILE A 35 -23.35 24.37 2.31
N LYS A 36 -22.81 23.68 3.32
CA LYS A 36 -22.82 24.18 4.70
C LYS A 36 -21.85 25.35 4.83
N THR A 37 -20.65 25.21 4.29
CA THR A 37 -19.65 26.28 4.25
C THR A 37 -20.11 27.41 3.33
N LEU A 38 -20.71 27.10 2.16
CA LEU A 38 -21.29 28.12 1.27
C LEU A 38 -22.32 29.00 2.00
N ALA A 39 -23.24 28.37 2.76
CA ALA A 39 -24.25 29.08 3.52
C ALA A 39 -23.64 29.98 4.62
N GLY A 40 -22.66 29.45 5.36
CA GLY A 40 -21.93 30.18 6.40
C GLY A 40 -21.19 31.40 5.84
N GLU A 41 -20.42 31.21 4.75
CA GLU A 41 -19.67 32.27 4.08
C GLU A 41 -20.58 33.34 3.46
N ALA A 42 -21.75 32.95 2.95
CA ALA A 42 -22.74 33.87 2.43
C ALA A 42 -23.58 34.54 3.53
N GLY A 43 -23.44 34.14 4.80
CA GLY A 43 -24.27 34.63 5.91
C GLY A 43 -25.77 34.37 5.70
N VAL A 44 -26.11 33.22 5.12
CA VAL A 44 -27.49 32.79 4.85
C VAL A 44 -27.76 31.48 5.57
N ASP A 45 -28.99 31.28 6.04
CA ASP A 45 -29.38 30.00 6.65
C ASP A 45 -29.27 28.83 5.65
N ARG A 46 -28.63 27.74 6.07
CA ARG A 46 -28.39 26.56 5.22
C ARG A 46 -29.69 25.98 4.64
N THR A 47 -30.81 26.06 5.36
CA THR A 47 -32.07 25.50 4.88
C THR A 47 -32.58 26.24 3.64
N ALA A 48 -32.19 27.51 3.43
CA ALA A 48 -32.62 28.34 2.30
C ALA A 48 -32.19 27.80 0.91
N PHE A 49 -31.27 26.84 0.88
CA PHE A 49 -30.80 26.13 -0.30
C PHE A 49 -31.60 24.87 -0.67
N TYR A 50 -32.58 24.46 0.15
CA TYR A 50 -33.30 23.20 -0.03
C TYR A 50 -34.80 23.41 -0.30
N GLY A 51 -35.41 22.46 -1.01
CA GLY A 51 -36.83 22.47 -1.35
C GLY A 51 -37.20 23.63 -2.28
N VAL A 52 -38.35 24.27 -2.01
CA VAL A 52 -38.89 25.39 -2.82
C VAL A 52 -38.42 26.76 -2.30
N ARG A 53 -37.26 26.80 -1.63
CA ARG A 53 -36.75 28.01 -0.98
C ARG A 53 -35.97 28.92 -1.96
N PRO A 54 -35.77 30.21 -1.61
CA PRO A 54 -35.29 31.21 -2.56
C PRO A 54 -33.95 30.93 -3.23
N TYR A 55 -33.08 30.12 -2.63
CA TYR A 55 -31.72 29.87 -3.13
C TYR A 55 -31.50 28.41 -3.55
N ALA A 56 -32.58 27.65 -3.77
CA ALA A 56 -32.49 26.25 -4.20
C ALA A 56 -31.81 26.10 -5.58
N ASN A 57 -32.03 27.06 -6.47
CA ASN A 57 -31.35 27.14 -7.76
C ASN A 57 -29.83 27.33 -7.62
N LEU A 58 -29.38 28.15 -6.66
CA LEU A 58 -27.95 28.40 -6.41
C LEU A 58 -27.25 27.15 -5.86
N ARG A 59 -27.95 26.31 -5.10
CA ARG A 59 -27.44 24.98 -4.70
C ARG A 59 -27.15 24.12 -5.92
N VAL A 60 -28.12 24.00 -6.83
CA VAL A 60 -28.01 23.18 -8.05
C VAL A 60 -26.87 23.71 -8.93
N GLU A 61 -26.73 25.02 -9.04
CA GLU A 61 -25.64 25.64 -9.76
C GLU A 61 -24.27 25.29 -9.17
N PHE A 62 -24.10 25.42 -7.84
CA PHE A 62 -22.86 25.06 -7.17
C PHE A 62 -22.51 23.59 -7.35
N GLU A 63 -23.47 22.70 -7.13
CA GLU A 63 -23.29 21.25 -7.28
C GLU A 63 -22.89 20.88 -8.71
N ARG A 64 -23.54 21.47 -9.71
CA ARG A 64 -23.19 21.26 -11.12
C ARG A 64 -21.78 21.74 -11.44
N ARG A 65 -21.38 22.92 -10.94
CA ARG A 65 -20.03 23.46 -11.17
C ARG A 65 -18.96 22.62 -10.46
N LEU A 66 -19.22 22.22 -9.21
CA LEU A 66 -18.33 21.34 -8.44
C LEU A 66 -18.15 19.99 -9.15
N GLN A 67 -19.25 19.40 -9.64
CA GLN A 67 -19.19 18.17 -10.39
C GLN A 67 -18.39 18.33 -11.69
N ALA A 68 -18.55 19.44 -12.42
CA ALA A 68 -17.78 19.70 -13.63
C ALA A 68 -16.27 19.78 -13.35
N LEU A 69 -15.86 20.43 -12.25
CA LEU A 69 -14.45 20.47 -11.83
C LEU A 69 -13.92 19.08 -11.49
N GLN A 70 -14.69 18.28 -10.73
CA GLN A 70 -14.32 16.91 -10.40
C GLN A 70 -14.17 16.04 -11.66
N GLN A 71 -15.06 16.19 -12.65
CA GLN A 71 -14.94 15.48 -13.94
C GLN A 71 -13.73 15.94 -14.75
N ALA A 72 -13.29 17.18 -14.59
CA ALA A 72 -12.04 17.70 -15.16
C ALA A 72 -10.78 17.26 -14.38
N GLY A 73 -10.94 16.53 -13.26
CA GLY A 73 -9.84 16.08 -12.40
C GLY A 73 -9.39 17.12 -11.38
N GLU A 74 -10.08 18.25 -11.26
CA GLU A 74 -9.82 19.26 -10.25
C GLU A 74 -10.56 18.93 -8.95
N ILE A 75 -9.85 18.98 -7.83
CA ILE A 75 -10.42 18.78 -6.49
C ILE A 75 -10.26 20.09 -5.72
N PRO A 76 -11.30 20.95 -5.68
CA PRO A 76 -11.20 22.26 -5.06
C PRO A 76 -10.89 22.21 -3.56
N ASP A 77 -11.34 21.17 -2.84
CA ASP A 77 -10.99 21.02 -1.43
C ASP A 77 -9.59 20.40 -1.28
N PRO A 78 -8.59 21.15 -0.78
CA PRO A 78 -7.22 20.66 -0.67
C PRO A 78 -7.10 19.45 0.27
N ARG A 79 -7.99 19.30 1.25
CA ARG A 79 -7.97 18.12 2.14
C ARG A 79 -8.54 16.90 1.45
N GLU A 80 -9.55 17.04 0.60
CA GLU A 80 -10.03 15.91 -0.19
C GLU A 80 -8.95 15.45 -1.18
N ALA A 81 -8.25 16.39 -1.81
CA ALA A 81 -7.09 16.09 -2.64
C ALA A 81 -5.99 15.37 -1.85
N GLN A 82 -5.67 15.86 -0.64
CA GLN A 82 -4.69 15.22 0.24
C GLN A 82 -5.14 13.82 0.67
N VAL A 83 -6.41 13.62 1.02
CA VAL A 83 -6.97 12.31 1.38
C VAL A 83 -6.88 11.33 0.21
N ALA A 84 -7.21 11.77 -1.01
CA ALA A 84 -7.10 10.93 -2.21
C ALA A 84 -5.65 10.49 -2.44
N ARG A 85 -4.72 11.44 -2.40
CA ARG A 85 -3.28 11.17 -2.52
C ARG A 85 -2.78 10.21 -1.44
N LEU A 86 -3.14 10.43 -0.17
CA LEU A 86 -2.72 9.57 0.93
C LEU A 86 -3.28 8.15 0.80
N LYS A 87 -4.52 7.99 0.31
CA LYS A 87 -5.09 6.66 0.04
C LYS A 87 -4.31 5.92 -1.05
N GLU A 88 -3.92 6.62 -2.10
CA GLU A 88 -3.09 6.07 -3.17
C GLU A 88 -1.70 5.66 -2.64
N GLU A 89 -1.04 6.54 -1.88
CA GLU A 89 0.24 6.25 -1.25
C GLU A 89 0.15 5.03 -0.31
N ILE A 90 -0.88 4.95 0.54
CA ILE A 90 -1.12 3.79 1.41
C ILE A 90 -1.31 2.50 0.60
N THR A 91 -2.04 2.58 -0.51
CA THR A 91 -2.29 1.41 -1.38
C THR A 91 -0.99 0.92 -2.01
N ASN A 92 -0.17 1.85 -2.51
CA ASN A 92 1.14 1.55 -3.07
C ASN A 92 2.12 0.99 -2.04
N LEU A 93 2.15 1.55 -0.82
CA LEU A 93 2.98 1.05 0.27
C LEU A 93 2.57 -0.35 0.70
N LYS A 94 1.27 -0.63 0.83
CA LYS A 94 0.76 -1.97 1.13
C LYS A 94 1.18 -3.00 0.08
N LYS A 95 1.08 -2.65 -1.21
CA LYS A 95 1.53 -3.52 -2.31
C LYS A 95 3.03 -3.80 -2.24
N ARG A 96 3.84 -2.79 -1.96
CA ARG A 96 5.31 -2.97 -1.82
C ARG A 96 5.64 -3.83 -0.61
N LEU A 97 4.93 -3.65 0.50
CA LEU A 97 5.12 -4.43 1.72
C LEU A 97 4.81 -5.91 1.45
N SER A 98 3.66 -6.22 0.84
CA SER A 98 3.30 -7.61 0.54
C SER A 98 4.29 -8.28 -0.42
N GLN A 99 4.81 -7.53 -1.41
CA GLN A 99 5.86 -8.03 -2.32
C GLN A 99 7.17 -8.31 -1.58
N SER A 100 7.54 -7.45 -0.65
CA SER A 100 8.74 -7.63 0.18
C SER A 100 8.59 -8.83 1.10
N GLU A 101 7.44 -9.00 1.75
CA GLU A 101 7.14 -10.14 2.62
C GLU A 101 7.24 -11.45 1.84
N GLN A 102 6.60 -11.53 0.68
CA GLN A 102 6.70 -12.70 -0.20
C GLN A 102 8.15 -13.01 -0.60
N THR A 103 8.94 -11.99 -0.96
CA THR A 103 10.35 -12.18 -1.32
C THR A 103 11.16 -12.69 -0.12
N ILE A 104 10.88 -12.20 1.08
CA ILE A 104 11.55 -12.65 2.31
C ILE A 104 11.22 -14.11 2.59
N ASP A 105 9.95 -14.51 2.43
CA ASP A 105 9.52 -15.90 2.61
C ASP A 105 10.22 -16.83 1.61
N GLU A 106 10.22 -16.49 0.33
CA GLU A 106 10.90 -17.25 -0.73
C GLU A 106 12.40 -17.41 -0.47
N LEU A 107 13.09 -16.33 -0.06
CA LEU A 107 14.51 -16.36 0.26
C LEU A 107 14.79 -17.18 1.54
N THR A 108 13.89 -17.12 2.52
CA THR A 108 14.01 -17.88 3.77
C THR A 108 13.84 -19.37 3.53
N ASP A 109 12.87 -19.75 2.71
CA ASP A 109 12.65 -21.14 2.30
C ASP A 109 13.84 -21.66 1.48
N PHE A 110 14.30 -20.86 0.51
CA PHE A 110 15.48 -21.22 -0.29
C PHE A 110 16.72 -21.44 0.58
N ARG A 111 16.99 -20.51 1.50
CA ARG A 111 18.11 -20.62 2.45
C ARG A 111 18.01 -21.90 3.28
N SER A 112 16.82 -22.21 3.79
CA SER A 112 16.58 -23.39 4.62
C SER A 112 16.85 -24.68 3.84
N GLN A 113 16.36 -24.76 2.60
CA GLN A 113 16.63 -25.91 1.73
C GLN A 113 18.10 -26.04 1.35
N ALA A 114 18.78 -24.93 1.05
CA ALA A 114 20.20 -24.93 0.70
C ALA A 114 21.06 -25.44 1.87
N LEU A 115 20.77 -24.98 3.09
CA LEU A 115 21.47 -25.44 4.30
C LEU A 115 21.23 -26.94 4.56
N ALA A 116 19.99 -27.42 4.42
CA ALA A 116 19.68 -28.84 4.58
C ALA A 116 20.43 -29.71 3.55
N ARG A 117 20.51 -29.27 2.29
CA ARG A 117 21.26 -29.99 1.25
C ARG A 117 22.76 -30.01 1.54
N LEU A 118 23.34 -28.89 1.96
CA LEU A 118 24.76 -28.82 2.33
C LEU A 118 25.08 -29.72 3.53
N ALA A 119 24.22 -29.76 4.54
CA ALA A 119 24.38 -30.65 5.68
C ALA A 119 24.34 -32.13 5.25
N ALA A 120 23.33 -32.52 4.46
CA ALA A 120 23.22 -33.90 3.95
C ALA A 120 24.43 -34.30 3.07
N GLN A 121 24.91 -33.39 2.21
CA GLN A 121 26.11 -33.63 1.41
C GLN A 121 27.35 -33.78 2.28
N HIS A 122 27.48 -32.98 3.33
CA HIS A 122 28.61 -33.06 4.26
C HIS A 122 28.62 -34.40 5.00
N GLU A 123 27.47 -34.82 5.53
CA GLU A 123 27.30 -36.12 6.19
C GLU A 123 27.67 -37.29 5.27
N GLU A 124 27.25 -37.24 4.01
CA GLU A 124 27.59 -38.29 3.04
C GLU A 124 29.08 -38.31 2.70
N ILE A 125 29.72 -37.15 2.54
CA ILE A 125 31.18 -37.08 2.34
C ILE A 125 31.92 -37.68 3.53
N VAL A 126 31.50 -37.40 4.76
CA VAL A 126 32.09 -37.97 5.98
C VAL A 126 31.94 -39.49 5.97
N ARG A 127 30.74 -40.00 5.72
CA ARG A 127 30.46 -41.45 5.62
C ARG A 127 31.35 -42.13 4.58
N LEU A 128 31.44 -41.58 3.37
CA LEU A 128 32.25 -42.14 2.29
C LEU A 128 33.74 -42.15 2.62
N ARG A 129 34.24 -41.11 3.31
CA ARG A 129 35.63 -41.05 3.79
C ARG A 129 35.92 -42.11 4.84
N GLU A 130 35.01 -42.34 5.78
CA GLU A 130 35.14 -43.40 6.79
C GLU A 130 35.20 -44.79 6.16
N ILE A 131 34.31 -45.08 5.20
CA ILE A 131 34.30 -46.35 4.45
C ILE A 131 35.62 -46.54 3.69
N SER A 132 36.10 -45.50 2.99
CA SER A 132 37.36 -45.56 2.24
C SER A 132 38.57 -45.81 3.16
N ALA A 133 38.62 -45.14 4.31
CA ALA A 133 39.68 -45.33 5.31
C ALA A 133 39.68 -46.76 5.89
N GLY A 134 38.49 -47.34 6.15
CA GLY A 134 38.34 -48.72 6.59
C GLY A 134 38.77 -49.76 5.55
N THR A 135 38.53 -49.49 4.27
CA THR A 135 38.86 -50.40 3.15
C THR A 135 40.37 -50.42 2.83
N THR A 136 41.09 -49.34 3.14
CA THR A 136 42.53 -49.21 2.85
C THR A 136 43.43 -50.02 3.81
N ARG A 137 42.87 -50.65 4.85
CA ARG A 137 43.59 -51.68 5.64
C ARG A 137 43.73 -52.97 4.85
N VAL A 138 44.59 -52.97 3.85
CA VAL A 138 45.08 -54.18 3.20
C VAL A 138 45.97 -54.91 4.21
N SER A 139 45.43 -55.92 4.89
CA SER A 139 46.25 -56.84 5.68
C SER A 139 47.22 -57.57 4.74
N ARG A 140 48.52 -57.38 4.92
CA ARG A 140 49.52 -58.25 4.29
C ARG A 140 49.23 -59.68 4.74
N LEU A 141 48.87 -60.54 3.80
CA LEU A 141 48.78 -61.97 4.05
C LEU A 141 50.15 -62.45 4.55
N PRO A 142 50.20 -63.27 5.61
CA PRO A 142 51.46 -63.78 6.13
C PRO A 142 52.18 -64.55 5.02
N ALA A 143 53.48 -64.27 4.85
CA ALA A 143 54.31 -64.97 3.88
C ALA A 143 54.26 -66.49 4.16
N PRO A 144 54.14 -67.34 3.13
CA PRO A 144 54.08 -68.79 3.32
C PRO A 144 55.33 -69.24 4.07
N ARG A 145 55.12 -69.88 5.23
CA ARG A 145 56.21 -70.57 5.94
C ARG A 145 56.70 -71.70 5.04
N THR A 146 57.86 -71.52 4.45
CA THR A 146 58.63 -72.59 3.81
C THR A 146 58.95 -73.63 4.89
N THR A 147 58.12 -74.67 4.98
CA THR A 147 58.51 -75.92 5.64
C THR A 147 59.57 -76.57 4.76
N VAL A 148 60.83 -76.40 5.13
CA VAL A 148 61.91 -77.22 4.60
C VAL A 148 61.67 -78.64 5.12
N ILE A 149 61.07 -79.48 4.28
CA ILE A 149 61.04 -80.93 4.47
C ILE A 149 62.34 -81.44 3.84
N GLY A 150 63.34 -81.72 4.68
CA GLY A 150 64.59 -82.39 4.30
C GLY A 150 64.90 -83.45 5.37
N THR A 151 64.41 -84.68 5.17
CA THR A 151 65.10 -85.88 4.66
C THR A 151 66.02 -86.55 5.68
N CYS A 152 65.59 -87.71 6.15
CA CYS A 152 66.34 -88.65 6.97
C CYS A 152 67.64 -89.12 6.28
N SER A 153 68.74 -89.11 7.01
CA SER A 153 69.81 -90.13 7.04
C SER A 153 70.77 -89.80 8.19
#